data_AF-K1RTD0-F1
#
_entry.id   AF-K1RTD0-F1
#
_cell.length_a   1.000
_cell.length_b   1.000
_cell.length_c   1.000
_cell.angle_alpha   90.00
_cell.angle_beta   90.00
_cell.angle_gamma   90.00
#
_symmetry.space_group_name_H-M   'P 1'
#
loop_
_entity.id
_entity.type
_entity.pdbx_description
1 polymer ?
#
loop_
_entity_poly.entity_id
_entity_poly.type
_entity_poly.pdbx_seq_one_letter_code
_entity_poly.pdbx_strand_id
1 'polypeptide(L)'
;MIQTKPSKIYVQIGENDISFQSDPFQIVKDIARLVNTFRDIPDLEHVTVGRLFKRYRPRGMSVEGYEIQRTIINLCLQKYFQDDELVAVRSLNGLEECDKEELFDGVHLHKRLHNRYAEEIKKILLE
;
A
#
# COMPACT_ATOMS: atom_id res chain seq x y z
N MET A 1 -20.53 -22.84 4.36
CA MET A 1 -19.38 -21.92 4.20
C MET A 1 -19.78 -20.60 4.81
N ILE A 2 -19.01 -20.07 5.75
CA ILE A 2 -19.23 -18.70 6.24
C ILE A 2 -18.81 -17.80 5.07
N GLN A 3 -19.79 -17.24 4.37
CA GLN A 3 -19.53 -16.23 3.36
C GLN A 3 -19.26 -14.93 4.12
N THR A 4 -18.00 -14.71 4.49
CA THR A 4 -17.57 -13.45 5.08
C THR A 4 -17.78 -12.35 4.05
N LYS A 5 -18.70 -11.42 4.32
CA LYS A 5 -18.85 -10.19 3.56
C LYS A 5 -18.12 -9.08 4.31
N PRO A 6 -16.92 -8.67 3.88
CA PRO A 6 -16.21 -7.60 4.57
C PRO A 6 -16.91 -6.26 4.31
N SER A 7 -17.15 -5.48 5.36
CA SER A 7 -17.60 -4.09 5.23
C SER A 7 -16.43 -3.12 5.00
N LYS A 8 -15.21 -3.51 5.35
CA LYS A 8 -13.99 -2.70 5.15
C LYS A 8 -12.83 -3.56 4.68
N ILE A 9 -12.00 -3.03 3.78
CA ILE A 9 -10.84 -3.73 3.21
C ILE A 9 -9.61 -2.83 3.32
N TYR A 10 -8.48 -3.40 3.77
CA TYR A 10 -7.17 -2.75 3.73
C TYR A 10 -6.26 -3.47 2.72
N VAL A 11 -5.64 -2.72 1.82
CA VAL A 11 -4.83 -3.23 0.71
C VAL A 11 -3.39 -2.72 0.83
N GLN A 12 -2.44 -3.63 1.00
CA GLN A 12 -1.00 -3.35 0.97
C GLN A 12 -0.32 -4.24 -0.07
N ILE A 13 -0.11 -3.72 -1.28
CA ILE A 13 0.49 -4.44 -2.41
C ILE A 13 1.25 -3.46 -3.32
N GLY A 14 2.06 -3.99 -4.24
CA GLY A 14 2.68 -3.23 -5.32
C GLY A 14 4.20 -3.07 -5.18
N GLU A 15 4.75 -3.20 -3.98
CA GLU A 15 6.19 -2.95 -3.77
C GLU A 15 7.09 -4.02 -4.42
N ASN A 16 6.56 -5.23 -4.64
CA ASN A 16 7.29 -6.31 -5.32
C ASN A 16 7.27 -6.19 -6.84
N ASP A 17 6.37 -5.39 -7.39
CA ASP A 17 6.23 -5.14 -8.83
C ASP A 17 7.22 -4.08 -9.32
N ILE A 18 7.76 -3.27 -8.40
CA ILE A 18 8.78 -2.26 -8.68
C ILE A 18 10.13 -2.94 -8.95
N SER A 19 10.64 -2.75 -10.17
CA SER A 19 11.94 -3.21 -10.63
C SER A 19 12.51 -2.26 -11.69
N PHE A 20 13.72 -2.52 -12.18
CA PHE A 20 14.34 -1.67 -13.20
C PHE A 20 13.54 -1.55 -14.52
N GLN A 21 12.78 -2.58 -14.88
CA GLN A 21 12.02 -2.63 -16.15
C GLN A 21 10.54 -2.29 -15.98
N SER A 22 10.06 -2.10 -14.74
CA SER A 22 8.65 -1.82 -14.51
C SER A 22 8.28 -0.40 -14.88
N ASP A 23 7.08 -0.23 -15.45
CA ASP A 23 6.44 1.06 -15.61
C ASP A 23 5.60 1.40 -14.36
N PRO A 24 5.94 2.44 -13.58
CA PRO A 24 5.18 2.81 -12.38
C PRO A 24 3.71 3.16 -12.70
N PHE A 25 3.41 3.70 -13.88
CA PHE A 25 2.03 4.01 -14.26
C PHE A 25 1.21 2.75 -14.55
N GLN A 26 1.85 1.70 -15.07
CA GLN A 26 1.21 0.41 -15.25
C GLN A 26 0.92 -0.25 -13.90
N ILE A 27 1.85 -0.19 -12.94
CA ILE A 27 1.62 -0.67 -11.57
C ILE A 27 0.42 0.04 -10.93
N VAL A 28 0.33 1.37 -11.05
CA VAL A 28 -0.82 2.15 -10.55
C VAL A 28 -2.13 1.66 -11.18
N LYS A 29 -2.17 1.46 -12.50
CA LYS A 29 -3.36 0.95 -13.20
C LYS A 29 -3.76 -0.44 -12.71
N ASP A 30 -2.80 -1.33 -12.49
CA ASP A 30 -3.07 -2.70 -12.02
C ASP A 30 -3.59 -2.72 -10.59
N ILE A 31 -3.00 -1.93 -9.67
CA ILE A 31 -3.50 -1.76 -8.30
C ILE A 31 -4.92 -1.17 -8.35
N ALA A 32 -5.14 -0.10 -9.11
CA ALA A 32 -6.45 0.54 -9.19
C ALA A 32 -7.51 -0.40 -9.78
N ARG A 33 -7.15 -1.19 -10.80
CA ARG A 33 -8.04 -2.21 -11.38
C ARG A 33 -8.44 -3.25 -10.33
N LEU A 34 -7.49 -3.78 -9.56
CA LEU A 34 -7.79 -4.72 -8.47
C LEU A 34 -8.71 -4.08 -7.43
N VAL A 35 -8.36 -2.89 -6.93
CA VAL A 35 -9.15 -2.18 -5.91
C VAL A 35 -10.59 -1.94 -6.38
N ASN A 36 -10.77 -1.59 -7.66
CA ASN A 36 -12.10 -1.39 -8.23
C ASN A 36 -12.94 -2.68 -8.31
N THR A 37 -12.33 -3.88 -8.32
CA THR A 37 -13.10 -5.14 -8.27
C THR A 37 -13.82 -5.33 -6.93
N PHE A 38 -13.40 -4.65 -5.87
CA PHE A 38 -14.06 -4.74 -4.57
C PHE A 38 -15.40 -4.00 -4.53
N ARG A 39 -15.67 -3.09 -5.48
CA ARG A 39 -16.95 -2.35 -5.56
C ARG A 39 -18.17 -3.26 -5.71
N ASP A 40 -17.97 -4.46 -6.25
CA ASP A 40 -19.02 -5.44 -6.44
C ASP A 40 -19.37 -6.21 -5.14
N ILE A 41 -18.64 -5.99 -4.05
CA ILE A 41 -18.90 -6.60 -2.75
C ILE A 41 -20.11 -5.90 -2.11
N PRO A 42 -21.22 -6.62 -1.83
CA PRO A 42 -22.36 -6.05 -1.15
C PRO A 42 -21.97 -5.56 0.25
N ASP A 43 -22.54 -4.42 0.66
CA ASP A 43 -22.36 -3.84 1.99
C ASP A 43 -20.92 -3.38 2.30
N LEU A 44 -20.07 -3.23 1.26
CA LEU A 44 -18.75 -2.66 1.41
C LEU A 44 -18.85 -1.14 1.63
N GLU A 45 -18.33 -0.68 2.76
CA GLU A 45 -18.34 0.71 3.19
C GLU A 45 -17.05 1.44 2.77
N HIS A 46 -15.91 0.75 2.83
CA HIS A 46 -14.61 1.41 2.61
C HIS A 46 -13.52 0.47 2.11
N VAL A 47 -12.66 0.99 1.22
CA VAL A 47 -11.39 0.36 0.84
C VAL A 47 -10.25 1.34 1.11
N THR A 48 -9.29 0.93 1.95
CA THR A 48 -8.08 1.70 2.16
C THR A 48 -6.90 1.06 1.42
N VAL A 49 -6.21 1.84 0.62
CA VAL A 49 -4.93 1.47 0.00
C VAL A 49 -3.80 2.09 0.81
N GLY A 50 -2.92 1.25 1.36
CA GLY A 50 -1.72 1.70 2.06
C GLY A 50 -0.71 2.29 1.08
N ARG A 51 -0.03 3.36 1.49
CA ARG A 51 1.16 3.85 0.77
C ARG A 51 2.24 2.77 0.74
N LEU A 52 2.97 2.73 -0.37
CA LEU A 52 4.08 1.80 -0.56
C LEU A 52 5.24 2.14 0.36
N PHE A 53 5.84 1.10 0.94
CA PHE A 53 6.95 1.22 1.89
C PHE A 53 8.28 1.52 1.20
N LYS A 54 9.10 2.32 1.86
CA LYS A 54 10.51 2.50 1.51
C LYS A 54 11.25 1.16 1.61
N ARG A 55 12.23 0.94 0.72
CA ARG A 55 13.08 -0.25 0.71
C ARG A 55 14.53 0.14 0.53
N TYR A 56 15.41 -0.59 1.20
CA TYR A 56 16.87 -0.45 1.12
C TYR A 56 17.53 -1.62 0.38
N ARG A 57 16.75 -2.63 -0.01
CA ARG A 57 17.17 -3.72 -0.91
C ARG A 57 16.12 -3.98 -2.01
N PRO A 58 15.92 -3.04 -2.95
CA PRO A 58 15.00 -3.24 -4.06
C PRO A 58 15.52 -4.27 -5.07
N ARG A 59 14.63 -4.83 -5.88
CA ARG A 59 14.96 -5.90 -6.84
C ARG A 59 15.53 -5.31 -8.14
N GLY A 60 16.77 -5.65 -8.44
CA GLY A 60 17.38 -5.34 -9.75
C GLY A 60 17.56 -3.85 -10.05
N MET A 61 17.48 -2.96 -9.06
CA MET A 61 17.64 -1.52 -9.24
C MET A 61 18.32 -0.86 -8.02
N SER A 62 18.68 0.41 -8.12
CA SER A 62 19.23 1.18 -7.00
C SER A 62 18.13 1.59 -6.01
N VAL A 63 18.52 1.89 -4.76
CA VAL A 63 17.61 2.44 -3.73
C VAL A 63 16.97 3.74 -4.20
N GLU A 64 17.75 4.62 -4.82
CA GLU A 64 17.26 5.90 -5.38
C GLU A 64 16.26 5.67 -6.52
N GLY A 65 16.55 4.74 -7.44
CA GLY A 65 15.62 4.41 -8.53
C GLY A 65 14.31 3.83 -8.01
N TYR A 66 14.37 2.97 -6.99
CA TYR A 66 13.18 2.46 -6.32
C TYR A 66 12.38 3.60 -5.68
N GLU A 67 13.05 4.51 -4.98
CA GLU A 67 12.41 5.63 -4.29
C GLU A 67 11.69 6.58 -5.25
N ILE A 68 12.28 6.84 -6.42
CA ILE A 68 11.64 7.61 -7.49
C ILE A 68 10.35 6.91 -7.96
N GLN A 69 10.41 5.62 -8.30
CA GLN A 69 9.22 4.88 -8.75
C GLN A 69 8.15 4.77 -7.66
N ARG A 70 8.55 4.46 -6.41
CA ARG A 70 7.66 4.40 -5.24
C ARG A 70 6.93 5.72 -5.04
N THR A 71 7.64 6.84 -5.12
CA THR A 71 7.08 8.18 -4.97
C THR A 71 6.06 8.48 -6.07
N ILE A 72 6.39 8.17 -7.33
CA ILE A 72 5.46 8.31 -8.47
C ILE A 72 4.19 7.48 -8.21
N ILE A 73 4.32 6.20 -7.84
CA ILE A 73 3.17 5.32 -7.61
C ILE A 73 2.28 5.84 -6.48
N ASN A 74 2.87 6.22 -5.34
CA ASN A 74 2.13 6.77 -4.20
C ASN A 74 1.35 8.05 -4.58
N LEU A 75 2.00 8.98 -5.28
CA LEU A 75 1.36 10.22 -5.73
C LEU A 75 0.26 9.95 -6.76
N CYS A 76 0.49 9.05 -7.70
CA CYS A 76 -0.49 8.68 -8.72
C CYS A 76 -1.70 7.97 -8.11
N LEU A 77 -1.52 7.03 -7.18
CA LEU A 77 -2.63 6.39 -6.46
C LEU A 77 -3.43 7.43 -5.67
N GLN A 78 -2.76 8.30 -4.93
CA GLN A 78 -3.42 9.37 -4.18
C GLN A 78 -4.21 10.29 -5.12
N LYS A 79 -3.64 10.65 -6.28
CA LYS A 79 -4.32 11.47 -7.28
C LYS A 79 -5.50 10.73 -7.94
N TYR A 80 -5.35 9.42 -8.18
CA TYR A 80 -6.38 8.61 -8.83
C TYR A 80 -7.65 8.48 -7.98
N PHE A 81 -7.48 8.33 -6.65
CA PHE A 81 -8.59 8.15 -5.71
C PHE A 81 -8.91 9.42 -4.90
N GLN A 82 -8.44 10.60 -5.30
CA GLN A 82 -8.57 11.82 -4.50
C GLN A 82 -10.04 12.24 -4.23
N ASP A 83 -10.93 11.94 -5.17
CA ASP A 83 -12.36 12.33 -5.17
C ASP A 83 -13.26 11.09 -5.01
N ASP A 84 -12.70 9.95 -4.60
CA ASP A 84 -13.43 8.69 -4.49
C ASP A 84 -14.11 8.57 -3.11
N GLU A 85 -15.40 8.25 -3.11
CA GLU A 85 -16.17 8.11 -1.87
C GLU A 85 -15.92 6.76 -1.16
N LEU A 86 -15.51 5.73 -1.90
CA LEU A 86 -15.31 4.38 -1.38
C LEU A 86 -13.84 4.11 -1.06
N VAL A 87 -12.92 4.65 -1.84
CA VAL A 87 -11.50 4.31 -1.78
C VAL A 87 -10.68 5.47 -1.24
N ALA A 88 -9.87 5.23 -0.20
CA ALA A 88 -8.89 6.19 0.28
C ALA A 88 -7.47 5.65 0.22
N VAL A 89 -6.51 6.50 -0.13
CA VAL A 89 -5.08 6.21 0.01
C VAL A 89 -4.58 6.78 1.33
N ARG A 90 -3.98 5.93 2.19
CA ARG A 90 -3.59 6.31 3.56
C ARG A 90 -2.11 6.04 3.86
N SER A 91 -1.52 6.99 4.57
CA SER A 91 -0.24 6.81 5.29
C SER A 91 -0.48 5.98 6.56
N LEU A 92 0.53 5.23 6.99
CA LEU A 92 0.53 4.56 8.30
C LEU A 92 1.32 5.39 9.32
N ASN A 93 1.01 6.69 9.38
CA ASN A 93 1.65 7.64 10.28
C ASN A 93 3.19 7.59 10.19
N GLY A 94 3.70 7.61 8.96
CA GLY A 94 5.13 7.61 8.63
C GLY A 94 5.81 6.25 8.76
N LEU A 95 5.09 5.18 9.09
CA LEU A 95 5.66 3.83 9.15
C LEU A 95 6.16 3.36 7.77
N GLU A 96 5.56 3.85 6.68
CA GLU A 96 6.02 3.59 5.31
C GLU A 96 7.37 4.24 4.97
N GLU A 97 7.83 5.19 5.79
CA GLU A 97 9.10 5.92 5.65
C GLU A 97 10.18 5.40 6.62
N CYS A 98 10.01 4.18 7.16
CA CYS A 98 10.91 3.59 8.15
C CYS A 98 12.37 3.57 7.70
N ASP A 99 13.28 3.83 8.64
CA ASP A 99 14.72 3.79 8.38
C ASP A 99 15.24 2.37 8.21
N LYS A 100 16.47 2.23 7.70
CA LYS A 100 17.07 0.93 7.38
C LYS A 100 17.15 0.02 8.61
N GLU A 101 17.43 0.60 9.77
CA GLU A 101 17.58 -0.06 11.09
C GLU A 101 16.23 -0.56 11.65
N GLU A 102 15.12 -0.14 11.03
CA GLU A 102 13.77 -0.55 11.37
C GLU A 102 13.30 -1.76 10.57
N LEU A 103 14.03 -2.11 9.53
CA LEU A 103 13.77 -3.24 8.66
C LEU A 103 14.66 -4.44 9.04
N PHE A 104 14.10 -5.64 8.95
CA PHE A 104 14.82 -6.89 9.22
C PHE A 104 15.91 -7.16 8.17
N ASP A 105 15.58 -6.99 6.90
CA ASP A 105 16.46 -7.30 5.77
C ASP A 105 16.58 -6.14 4.76
N GLY A 106 16.12 -4.95 5.14
CA GLY A 106 16.02 -3.80 4.25
C GLY A 106 14.76 -3.78 3.38
N VAL A 107 13.81 -4.71 3.59
CA VAL A 107 12.50 -4.74 2.92
C VAL A 107 11.36 -4.97 3.90
N HIS A 108 11.50 -5.97 4.79
CA HIS A 108 10.43 -6.38 5.70
C HIS A 108 10.55 -5.66 7.04
N LEU A 109 9.40 -5.24 7.60
CA LEU A 109 9.33 -4.65 8.93
C LEU A 109 9.87 -5.61 9.99
N HIS A 110 10.70 -5.09 10.90
CA HIS A 110 11.13 -5.84 12.07
C HIS A 110 9.93 -6.19 12.96
N LYS A 111 9.96 -7.35 13.64
CA LYS A 111 8.86 -7.82 14.51
C LYS A 111 8.41 -6.79 15.55
N ARG A 112 9.34 -5.96 16.03
CA ARG A 112 9.07 -4.87 16.99
C ARG A 112 8.08 -3.82 16.47
N LEU A 113 7.97 -3.69 15.14
CA LEU A 113 7.05 -2.74 14.49
C LEU A 113 5.72 -3.37 14.07
N HIS A 114 5.57 -4.68 14.16
CA HIS A 114 4.32 -5.36 13.75
C HIS A 114 3.13 -4.90 14.60
N ASN A 115 3.33 -4.69 15.90
CA ASN A 115 2.27 -4.16 16.77
C ASN A 115 1.86 -2.76 16.35
N ARG A 116 2.82 -1.88 16.01
CA ARG A 116 2.51 -0.55 15.49
C ARG A 116 1.76 -0.63 14.16
N TYR A 117 2.23 -1.46 13.24
CA TYR A 117 1.55 -1.69 11.94
C TYR A 117 0.09 -2.13 12.14
N ALA A 118 -0.14 -3.11 13.01
CA ALA A 118 -1.48 -3.62 13.30
C ALA A 118 -2.39 -2.56 13.95
N GLU A 119 -1.87 -1.77 14.89
CA GLU A 119 -2.64 -0.69 15.52
C GLU A 119 -2.97 0.44 14.54
N GLU A 120 -2.07 0.80 13.62
CA GLU A 120 -2.39 1.81 12.60
C GLU A 120 -3.46 1.32 11.62
N ILE A 121 -3.41 0.06 11.17
CA ILE A 121 -4.48 -0.52 10.35
C ILE A 121 -5.79 -0.57 11.12
N LYS A 122 -5.75 -0.97 12.40
CA LYS A 122 -6.95 -1.02 13.24
C LYS A 122 -7.60 0.35 13.37
N LYS A 123 -6.83 1.42 13.57
CA LYS A 123 -7.37 2.80 13.61
C LYS A 123 -8.08 3.15 12.31
N ILE A 124 -7.43 2.90 11.16
CA ILE A 124 -8.01 3.13 9.83
C ILE A 124 -9.33 2.36 9.66
N LEU A 125 -9.40 1.10 10.11
CA LEU A 125 -10.62 0.29 9.97
C LEU A 125 -11.72 0.67 10.97
N LEU A 126 -11.41 1.44 12.03
CA LEU A 126 -12.38 1.89 13.03
C LEU A 126 -12.90 3.32 12.77
N GLU A 127 -12.26 4.08 11.89
CA GLU A 127 -12.80 5.33 11.31
C GLU A 127 -14.06 5.06 10.47
#